data_AF-A0A7J8NDV9-F1
#
_entry.id   AF-A0A7J8NDV9-F1
#
_cell.length_a   1.000
_cell.length_b   1.000
_cell.length_c   1.000
_cell.angle_alpha   90.00
_cell.angle_beta   90.00
_cell.angle_gamma   90.00
#
_symmetry.space_group_name_H-M   'P 1'
#
loop_
_entity.id
_entity.type
_entity.pdbx_description
1 polymer ?
#
loop_
_entity_poly.entity_id
_entity_poly.type
_entity_poly.pdbx_seq_one_letter_code
_entity_poly.pdbx_strand_id
1 'polypeptide(L)' 'MEMFGLIPVCYCGNPTKLNTSWSNDNPGRRFFGCKKFGSGF' A
#
# COMPACT_ATOMS: atom_id res chain seq x y z
N MET A 1 22.43 -13.95 -3.07
CA MET A 1 21.74 -12.70 -3.42
C MET A 1 20.28 -12.90 -3.05
N GLU A 2 19.83 -12.26 -1.98
CA GLU A 2 18.49 -12.49 -1.44
C GLU A 2 17.41 -11.96 -2.39
N MET A 3 16.70 -12.89 -3.02
CA MET A 3 15.55 -12.65 -3.87
C MET A 3 14.29 -12.50 -3.00
N PHE A 4 14.26 -11.48 -2.12
CA PHE A 4 13.01 -11.01 -1.52
C PHE A 4 12.45 -9.91 -2.39
N GLY A 5 11.29 -10.18 -3.01
CA GLY A 5 10.58 -9.29 -3.90
C GLY A 5 10.51 -7.86 -3.39
N LEU A 6 10.94 -6.93 -4.24
CA LEU A 6 11.00 -5.49 -3.99
C LEU A 6 9.67 -5.00 -3.44
N ILE A 7 9.66 -4.54 -2.17
CA ILE A 7 8.53 -3.78 -1.64
C ILE A 7 8.37 -2.54 -2.53
N PRO A 8 7.20 -2.34 -3.19
CA PRO A 8 7.03 -1.19 -4.08
C PRO A 8 7.28 0.10 -3.32
N VAL A 9 7.90 1.07 -3.97
CA VAL A 9 8.14 2.40 -3.41
C VAL A 9 7.05 3.34 -3.91
N CYS A 10 6.45 4.12 -3.02
CA CYS A 10 5.46 5.12 -3.42
C CYS A 10 6.13 6.36 -4.03
N TYR A 11 5.34 7.25 -4.63
CA TYR A 11 5.85 8.51 -5.18
C TYR A 11 6.57 9.42 -4.16
N CYS A 12 6.38 9.20 -2.86
CA CYS A 12 7.14 9.89 -1.81
C CYS A 12 8.52 9.28 -1.54
N GLY A 13 8.98 8.30 -2.32
CA GLY A 13 10.26 7.60 -2.10
C GLY A 13 10.28 6.67 -0.88
N ASN A 14 9.13 6.35 -0.29
CA ASN A 14 9.02 5.49 0.88
C ASN A 14 8.50 4.09 0.50
N PRO A 15 8.89 3.01 1.20
CA PRO A 15 8.28 1.70 1.02
C PRO A 15 6.76 1.76 1.23
N THR A 16 6.03 1.08 0.37
CA THR A 16 4.57 0.95 0.48
C THR A 16 4.20 -0.02 1.60
N LYS A 17 2.99 0.14 2.13
CA LYS A 17 2.35 -0.83 3.02
C LYS A 17 1.22 -1.55 2.29
N LEU A 18 0.98 -2.80 2.67
CA LEU A 18 -0.17 -3.55 2.20
C LEU A 18 -1.41 -3.12 2.99
N ASN A 19 -2.41 -2.58 2.29
CA ASN A 19 -3.68 -2.14 2.85
C ASN A 19 -4.81 -3.06 2.41
N THR A 20 -5.93 -2.99 3.13
CA THR A 20 -7.18 -3.65 2.79
C THR A 20 -8.26 -2.58 2.62
N SER A 21 -8.97 -2.62 1.50
CA SER A 21 -10.12 -1.77 1.26
C SER A 21 -11.33 -2.27 2.07
N TRP A 22 -11.99 -1.34 2.75
CA TRP A 22 -13.23 -1.57 3.51
C TRP A 22 -14.42 -0.83 2.91
N SER A 23 -14.28 -0.27 1.70
CA SER A 23 -15.42 0.33 1.00
C SER A 23 -16.39 -0.74 0.52
N ASN A 24 -17.66 -0.37 0.39
CA ASN A 24 -18.71 -1.27 -0.12
C ASN A 24 -18.46 -1.71 -1.57
N ASP A 25 -17.81 -0.87 -2.37
CA ASP A 25 -17.54 -1.17 -3.78
C ASP A 25 -16.37 -2.15 -3.97
N ASN A 26 -15.46 -2.23 -2.99
CA ASN A 26 -14.24 -3.05 -3.06
C ASN A 26 -13.90 -3.67 -1.70
N PRO A 27 -14.80 -4.45 -1.06
CA PRO A 27 -14.55 -4.99 0.26
C PRO A 27 -13.45 -6.06 0.22
N GLY A 28 -12.49 -5.99 1.14
CA GLY A 28 -11.44 -6.99 1.30
C GLY A 28 -10.31 -6.92 0.27
N ARG A 29 -10.40 -6.07 -0.76
CA ARG A 29 -9.35 -5.93 -1.78
C ARG A 29 -8.04 -5.45 -1.14
N ARG A 30 -6.95 -6.20 -1.38
CA ARG A 30 -5.61 -5.84 -0.90
C ARG A 30 -4.84 -5.05 -1.95
N PHE A 31 -4.11 -4.02 -1.53
CA PHE A 31 -3.30 -3.19 -2.42
C PHE A 31 -2.11 -2.55 -1.69
N PHE A 32 -1.02 -2.30 -2.42
CA PHE A 32 0.11 -1.54 -1.90
C PHE A 32 -0.18 -0.04 -1.99
N GLY A 33 -0.02 0.68 -0.88
CA GLY A 33 -0.29 2.11 -0.81
C GLY A 33 0.74 2.86 0.01
N CYS A 34 0.83 4.17 -0.22
CA CYS A 34 1.64 5.05 0.62
C CYS A 34 1.17 5.00 2.08
N LYS A 35 2.08 5.19 3.04
CA LYS A 35 1.74 5.30 4.46
C LYS A 35 0.74 6.44 4.76
N LYS A 36 0.73 7.49 3.92
CA LYS A 36 -0.20 8.63 3.98
C LYS A 36 -1.55 8.37 3.30
N PHE A 37 -1.76 7.21 2.70
CA PHE A 37 -3.05 6.89 2.10
C PHE A 37 -4.13 6.83 3.18
N GLY A 38 -5.19 7.63 3.04
CA GLY A 38 -6.31 7.68 3.97
C GLY A 38 -6.04 8.45 5.28
N SER A 39 -4.85 9.02 5.48
CA SER A 39 -4.69 10.07 6.48
C SER A 39 -5.33 11.32 5.90
N GLY A 40 -6.49 11.75 6.39
CA GLY A 40 -7.19 12.95 5.92
C GLY A 40 -6.47 14.28 6.22
N PHE A 41 -5.12 14.28 6.19
CA PHE A 41 -4.22 15.39 6.44
C PHE A 41 -3.24 15.53 5.28
#